data_AF-A0A9P7K616-F1
#
_entry.id   AF-A0A9P7K616-F1
#
_cell.length_a   1.000
_cell.length_b   1.000
_cell.length_c   1.000
_cell.angle_alpha   90.00
_cell.angle_beta   90.00
_cell.angle_gamma   90.00
#
_symmetry.space_group_name_H-M   'P 1'
#
loop_
_entity.id
_entity.type
_entity.pdbx_description
1 polymer ?
#
loop_
_entity_poly.entity_id
_entity_poly.type
_entity_poly.pdbx_seq_one_letter_code
_entity_poly.pdbx_strand_id
1 'polypeptide(L)'
;MRIAIPTMILATLPVIVSACEGECIVGITNAYIGNYTDPVNTFLEQLVNEVVTKVLPNRRYASPPINLIQPIVTAYQKTAYKNLETAIFPSYFHGKCQQPNPDDPDGPWVNPPGCPNPDCNVVCGTPGSMVHFFPKLRYLAFNAIRKQLVESTTPGSEAYQAMEKMVIREAGGPKNRKRAAGTLMPALRREEQAKGQFKEVMHQTSSIMERICGGTGNGKTNGLPKCSWEKAMKEFILSYP
;
A
#
# COMPACT_ATOMS: atom_id res chain seq x y z
N MET A 1 -3.56 60.04 47.12
CA MET A 1 -4.05 59.14 46.05
C MET A 1 -2.86 58.35 45.51
N ARG A 2 -2.83 57.02 45.74
CA ARG A 2 -1.86 56.11 45.12
C ARG A 2 -2.64 55.19 44.18
N ILE A 3 -2.31 55.25 42.89
CA ILE A 3 -2.93 54.43 41.84
C ILE A 3 -2.08 53.18 41.70
N ALA A 4 -2.65 52.01 42.01
CA ALA A 4 -2.00 50.72 41.80
C ALA A 4 -2.28 50.24 40.37
N ILE A 5 -1.21 49.98 39.61
CA ILE A 5 -1.28 49.43 38.24
C ILE A 5 -1.21 47.90 38.37
N PRO A 6 -2.19 47.14 37.86
CA PRO A 6 -2.14 45.68 37.91
C PRO A 6 -1.24 45.16 36.78
N THR A 7 -0.15 44.50 37.16
CA THR A 7 0.76 43.83 36.24
C THR A 7 0.09 42.56 35.70
N MET A 8 -0.37 42.61 34.44
CA MET A 8 -0.86 41.43 33.71
C MET A 8 0.33 40.55 33.32
N ILE A 9 0.48 39.40 33.99
CA ILE A 9 1.46 38.37 33.62
C ILE A 9 0.85 37.57 32.46
N LEU A 10 1.39 37.76 31.25
CA LEU A 10 1.05 36.97 30.06
C LEU A 10 1.76 35.61 30.16
N ALA A 11 1.03 34.56 30.53
CA ALA A 11 1.54 33.19 30.50
C ALA A 11 1.53 32.66 29.06
N THR A 12 2.70 32.56 28.43
CA THR A 12 2.87 31.85 27.16
C THR A 12 2.85 30.35 27.43
N LEU A 13 1.75 29.67 27.07
CA LEU A 13 1.71 28.21 27.11
C LEU A 13 2.63 27.64 26.01
N PRO A 14 3.46 26.62 26.30
CA PRO A 14 4.19 25.90 25.26
C PRO A 14 3.17 25.17 24.38
N VAL A 15 3.05 25.60 23.13
CA VAL A 15 2.21 24.94 22.15
C VAL A 15 2.73 23.53 21.95
N ILE A 16 1.82 22.57 22.11
CA ILE A 16 2.06 21.13 22.05
C ILE A 16 2.44 20.78 20.61
N VAL A 17 3.73 20.68 20.30
CA VAL A 17 4.27 20.31 18.97
C VAL A 17 3.93 18.86 18.58
N SER A 18 3.35 18.07 19.49
CA SER A 18 3.00 16.66 19.24
C SER A 18 1.83 16.46 18.27
N ALA A 19 1.00 17.47 18.01
CA ALA A 19 -0.17 17.32 17.13
C ALA A 19 0.17 17.45 15.63
N CYS A 20 1.24 18.17 15.28
CA CYS A 20 1.64 18.41 13.88
C CYS A 20 2.17 17.14 13.20
N GLU A 21 2.84 16.26 13.96
CA GLU A 21 3.39 15.01 13.44
C GLU A 21 2.26 14.05 13.00
N GLY A 22 1.20 13.95 13.80
CA GLY A 22 0.06 13.08 13.50
C GLY A 22 -0.67 13.49 12.21
N GLU A 23 -0.96 14.78 12.04
CA GLU A 23 -1.62 15.29 10.82
C GLU A 23 -0.75 15.11 9.57
N CYS A 24 0.57 15.30 9.70
CA CYS A 24 1.54 15.06 8.63
C CYS A 24 1.56 13.58 8.20
N ILE A 25 1.68 12.65 9.16
CA ILE A 25 1.67 11.20 8.90
C ILE A 25 0.37 10.77 8.21
N VAL A 26 -0.78 11.17 8.77
CA VAL A 26 -2.11 10.82 8.22
C VAL A 26 -2.27 11.40 6.82
N GLY A 27 -1.94 12.67 6.63
CA GLY A 27 -2.11 13.36 5.36
C GLY A 27 -1.22 12.81 4.25
N ILE A 28 0.07 12.56 4.54
CA ILE A 28 1.00 11.98 3.56
C ILE A 28 0.60 10.55 3.21
N THR A 29 0.21 9.74 4.20
CA THR A 29 -0.26 8.36 3.96
C THR A 29 -1.48 8.37 3.04
N ASN A 30 -2.49 9.19 3.33
CA ASN A 30 -3.69 9.32 2.50
C ASN A 30 -3.39 9.86 1.10
N ALA A 31 -2.49 10.84 0.97
CA ALA A 31 -2.08 11.37 -0.32
C ALA A 31 -1.44 10.29 -1.20
N TYR A 32 -0.61 9.42 -0.63
CA TYR A 32 -0.08 8.27 -1.38
C TYR A 32 -1.16 7.25 -1.73
N ILE A 33 -2.10 6.92 -0.84
CA ILE A 33 -3.23 6.03 -1.19
C ILE A 33 -4.03 6.62 -2.36
N GLY A 34 -4.33 7.92 -2.30
CA GLY A 34 -5.02 8.64 -3.37
C GLY A 34 -4.25 8.57 -4.69
N ASN A 35 -2.97 8.91 -4.69
CA ASN A 35 -2.11 8.85 -5.87
C ASN A 35 -2.05 7.44 -6.47
N TYR A 36 -1.96 6.40 -5.65
CA TYR A 36 -1.91 5.02 -6.12
C TYR A 36 -3.27 4.43 -6.50
N THR A 37 -4.38 5.14 -6.32
CA THR A 37 -5.72 4.64 -6.66
C THR A 37 -5.81 4.21 -8.13
N ASP A 38 -5.34 5.03 -9.07
CA ASP A 38 -5.37 4.70 -10.50
C ASP A 38 -4.46 3.51 -10.87
N PRO A 39 -3.18 3.45 -10.44
CA PRO A 39 -2.36 2.25 -10.62
C PRO A 39 -2.96 0.97 -10.04
N VAL A 40 -3.57 1.05 -8.86
CA VAL A 40 -4.20 -0.12 -8.21
C VAL A 40 -5.44 -0.57 -8.98
N ASN A 41 -6.29 0.36 -9.42
CA ASN A 41 -7.44 0.03 -10.26
C ASN A 41 -7.00 -0.62 -11.58
N THR A 42 -5.96 -0.07 -12.21
CA THR A 42 -5.37 -0.66 -13.44
C THR A 42 -4.83 -2.07 -13.18
N PHE A 43 -4.19 -2.31 -12.03
CA PHE A 43 -3.72 -3.64 -11.62
C PHE A 43 -4.89 -4.61 -11.49
N LEU A 44 -5.96 -4.20 -10.81
CA LEU A 44 -7.15 -5.01 -10.56
C LEU A 44 -7.87 -5.37 -11.86
N GLU A 45 -7.99 -4.41 -12.78
CA GLU A 45 -8.53 -4.62 -14.13
C GLU A 45 -7.70 -5.61 -14.95
N GLN A 46 -6.37 -5.46 -14.96
CA GLN A 46 -5.49 -6.41 -15.65
C GLN A 46 -5.60 -7.81 -15.05
N LEU A 47 -5.67 -7.92 -13.72
CA LEU A 47 -5.81 -9.19 -13.04
C LEU A 47 -7.11 -9.91 -13.41
N VAL A 48 -8.26 -9.21 -13.37
CA VAL A 48 -9.54 -9.83 -13.74
C VAL A 48 -9.58 -10.21 -15.22
N ASN A 49 -8.97 -9.41 -16.10
CA ASN A 49 -8.88 -9.71 -17.53
C ASN A 49 -8.05 -10.99 -17.79
N GLU A 50 -6.93 -11.15 -17.11
CA GLU A 50 -6.10 -12.36 -17.18
C GLU A 50 -6.87 -13.60 -16.69
N VAL A 51 -7.60 -13.47 -15.56
CA VAL A 51 -8.43 -14.56 -15.04
C VAL A 51 -9.54 -14.93 -16.02
N VAL A 52 -10.28 -13.95 -16.55
CA VAL A 52 -11.36 -14.22 -17.52
C VAL A 52 -10.81 -14.89 -18.78
N THR A 53 -9.73 -14.37 -19.32
CA THR A 53 -9.17 -14.83 -20.60
C THR A 53 -8.56 -16.23 -20.47
N LYS A 54 -7.81 -16.49 -19.40
CA LYS A 54 -7.06 -17.76 -19.24
C LYS A 54 -7.85 -18.84 -18.52
N VAL A 55 -8.70 -18.49 -17.56
CA VAL A 55 -9.41 -19.44 -16.69
C VAL A 55 -10.87 -19.63 -17.11
N LEU A 56 -11.51 -18.59 -17.66
CA LEU A 56 -12.93 -18.61 -18.05
C LEU A 56 -13.16 -18.37 -19.56
N PRO A 57 -12.40 -18.97 -20.48
CA PRO A 57 -12.39 -18.59 -21.90
C PRO A 57 -13.74 -18.82 -22.62
N ASN A 58 -14.58 -19.72 -22.10
CA ASN A 58 -15.89 -20.05 -22.68
C ASN A 58 -17.02 -19.16 -22.15
N ARG A 59 -16.71 -18.16 -21.33
CA ARG A 59 -17.69 -17.20 -20.81
C ARG A 59 -17.59 -15.90 -21.59
N ARG A 60 -18.73 -15.44 -22.11
CA ARG A 60 -18.83 -14.12 -22.74
C ARG A 60 -19.26 -13.13 -21.66
N TYR A 61 -18.34 -12.24 -21.29
CA TYR A 61 -18.64 -11.11 -20.44
C TYR A 61 -18.71 -9.85 -21.30
N ALA A 62 -19.74 -9.03 -21.10
CA ALA A 62 -19.80 -7.71 -21.73
C ALA A 62 -18.77 -6.75 -21.11
N SER A 63 -18.43 -6.97 -19.83
CA SER A 63 -17.40 -6.25 -19.08
C SER A 63 -16.76 -7.20 -18.06
N PRO A 64 -15.50 -6.97 -17.65
CA PRO A 64 -14.85 -7.83 -16.68
C PRO A 64 -15.66 -7.93 -15.38
N PRO A 65 -15.93 -9.14 -14.86
CA PRO A 65 -16.76 -9.33 -13.68
C PRO A 65 -15.98 -8.94 -12.41
N ILE A 66 -16.03 -7.66 -12.06
CA ILE A 66 -15.37 -7.06 -10.89
C ILE A 66 -15.70 -7.80 -9.58
N ASN A 67 -16.88 -8.40 -9.48
CA ASN A 67 -17.25 -9.20 -8.32
C ASN A 67 -16.29 -10.39 -8.09
N LEU A 68 -15.64 -10.94 -9.12
CA LEU A 68 -14.65 -12.02 -8.95
C LEU A 68 -13.42 -11.58 -8.15
N ILE A 69 -12.98 -10.32 -8.30
CA ILE A 69 -11.80 -9.77 -7.60
C ILE A 69 -12.16 -9.05 -6.30
N GLN A 70 -13.44 -8.94 -5.95
CA GLN A 70 -13.89 -8.22 -4.76
C GLN A 70 -13.18 -8.63 -3.45
N PRO A 71 -12.83 -9.92 -3.22
CA PRO A 71 -12.06 -10.29 -2.03
C PRO A 71 -10.69 -9.60 -1.96
N ILE A 72 -10.00 -9.44 -3.09
CA ILE A 72 -8.71 -8.73 -3.16
C ILE A 72 -8.91 -7.24 -2.92
N VAL A 73 -9.93 -6.63 -3.55
CA VAL A 73 -10.25 -5.21 -3.34
C VAL A 73 -10.52 -4.92 -1.86
N THR A 74 -11.31 -5.79 -1.22
CA THR A 74 -11.66 -5.67 0.19
C THR A 74 -10.43 -5.84 1.09
N ALA A 75 -9.58 -6.83 0.81
CA ALA A 75 -8.33 -7.04 1.55
C ALA A 75 -7.36 -5.86 1.42
N TYR A 76 -7.26 -5.29 0.21
CA TYR A 76 -6.46 -4.09 -0.04
C TYR A 76 -7.00 -2.89 0.76
N GLN A 77 -8.27 -2.53 0.58
CA GLN A 77 -8.89 -1.38 1.25
C GLN A 77 -8.80 -1.48 2.77
N LYS A 78 -8.95 -2.68 3.34
CA LYS A 78 -8.88 -2.92 4.79
C LYS A 78 -7.50 -2.63 5.38
N THR A 79 -6.42 -2.85 4.62
CA THR A 79 -5.05 -2.82 5.17
C THR A 79 -4.14 -1.77 4.53
N ALA A 80 -4.59 -1.10 3.45
CA ALA A 80 -3.78 -0.15 2.68
C ALA A 80 -3.18 0.96 3.54
N TYR A 81 -4.02 1.61 4.34
CA TYR A 81 -3.58 2.68 5.23
C TYR A 81 -2.51 2.21 6.21
N LYS A 82 -2.82 1.20 7.02
CA LYS A 82 -1.91 0.71 8.07
C LYS A 82 -0.59 0.19 7.50
N ASN A 83 -0.63 -0.52 6.37
CA ASN A 83 0.57 -1.06 5.73
C ASN A 83 1.46 0.06 5.21
N LEU A 84 0.86 1.06 4.56
CA LEU A 84 1.59 2.18 3.99
C LEU A 84 2.15 3.11 5.07
N GLU A 85 1.32 3.43 6.07
CA GLU A 85 1.73 4.14 7.28
C GLU A 85 2.95 3.44 7.87
N THR A 86 2.85 2.16 8.24
CA THR A 86 3.95 1.40 8.87
C THR A 86 5.22 1.39 8.01
N ALA A 87 5.08 1.25 6.69
CA ALA A 87 6.21 1.19 5.77
C ALA A 87 6.96 2.52 5.64
N ILE A 88 6.28 3.65 5.83
CA ILE A 88 6.89 4.98 5.81
C ILE A 88 7.31 5.37 7.23
N PHE A 89 6.40 5.22 8.19
CA PHE A 89 6.47 5.64 9.58
C PHE A 89 6.08 4.49 10.54
N PRO A 90 6.89 4.15 11.56
CA PRO A 90 8.22 4.65 11.84
C PRO A 90 9.31 3.84 11.11
N SER A 91 8.98 3.06 10.06
CA SER A 91 9.98 2.12 9.50
C SER A 91 11.20 2.80 8.88
N TYR A 92 11.09 4.04 8.37
CA TYR A 92 12.22 4.78 7.82
C TYR A 92 12.22 6.24 8.27
N PHE A 93 11.06 6.89 8.24
CA PHE A 93 10.89 8.25 8.73
C PHE A 93 10.36 8.21 10.16
N HIS A 94 11.07 8.84 11.09
CA HIS A 94 10.74 8.85 12.52
C HIS A 94 10.29 10.24 12.98
N GLY A 95 9.25 10.31 13.80
CA GLY A 95 8.70 11.57 14.32
C GLY A 95 9.70 12.56 14.87
N LYS A 96 10.60 12.05 15.73
CA LYS A 96 11.76 12.78 16.22
C LYS A 96 13.02 12.16 15.64
N CYS A 97 14.06 12.96 15.45
CA CYS A 97 15.41 12.51 15.13
C CYS A 97 16.07 11.74 16.30
N GLN A 98 15.30 11.00 17.09
CA GLN A 98 15.77 10.38 18.32
C GLN A 98 15.85 8.86 18.12
N GLN A 99 16.84 8.26 18.77
CA GLN A 99 17.01 6.81 18.88
C GLN A 99 17.14 6.43 20.36
N PRO A 100 16.97 5.14 20.72
CA PRO A 100 17.36 4.66 22.05
C PRO A 100 18.80 5.08 22.33
N ASN A 101 19.07 5.58 23.53
CA ASN A 101 20.42 5.98 23.88
C ASN A 101 21.33 4.73 23.87
N PRO A 102 22.38 4.66 23.03
CA PRO A 102 23.26 3.50 23.00
C PRO A 102 23.94 3.24 24.36
N ASP A 103 24.11 4.29 25.17
CA ASP A 103 24.71 4.21 26.50
C ASP A 103 23.67 3.91 27.60
N ASP A 104 22.37 4.05 27.30
CA ASP A 104 21.27 3.80 28.24
C ASP A 104 19.99 3.37 27.48
N PRO A 105 19.87 2.09 27.10
CA PRO A 105 18.80 1.61 26.22
C PRO A 105 17.39 1.77 26.82
N ASP A 106 17.29 1.78 28.16
CA ASP A 106 16.05 1.98 28.91
C ASP A 106 15.81 3.48 29.25
N GLY A 107 16.75 4.35 28.89
CA GLY A 107 16.74 5.78 29.15
C GLY A 107 15.95 6.62 28.15
N PRO A 108 15.98 7.96 28.28
CA PRO A 108 15.32 8.86 27.34
C PRO A 108 15.95 8.76 25.95
N TRP A 109 15.12 8.87 24.91
CA TRP A 109 15.58 8.85 23.53
C TRP A 109 16.44 10.10 23.24
N VAL A 110 17.57 9.91 22.54
CA VAL A 110 18.57 10.96 22.27
C VAL A 110 18.71 11.21 20.77
N ASN A 111 19.03 12.45 20.40
CA ASN A 111 19.43 12.75 19.02
C ASN A 111 20.82 12.14 18.77
N PRO A 112 21.01 11.33 17.70
CA PRO A 112 22.33 10.84 17.34
C PRO A 112 23.30 12.00 17.11
N PRO A 113 24.60 11.82 17.42
CA PRO A 113 25.62 12.80 17.05
C PRO A 113 25.53 13.15 15.57
N GLY A 114 25.55 14.45 15.27
CA GLY A 114 25.44 14.95 13.91
C GLY A 114 24.01 15.19 13.42
N CYS A 115 22.96 14.95 14.22
CA CYS A 115 21.58 15.29 13.84
C CYS A 115 21.13 16.65 14.41
N PRO A 116 20.34 17.46 13.67
CA PRO A 116 19.72 17.17 12.36
C PRO A 116 20.63 17.56 11.18
N ASN A 117 21.31 16.56 10.58
CA ASN A 117 22.04 16.67 9.32
C ASN A 117 21.41 15.66 8.34
N PRO A 118 21.34 15.93 7.02
CA PRO A 118 20.71 15.01 6.07
C PRO A 118 21.36 13.62 6.07
N ASP A 119 22.66 13.52 6.34
CA ASP A 119 23.40 12.25 6.33
C ASP A 119 23.33 11.47 7.65
N CYS A 120 22.38 11.79 8.52
CA CYS A 120 22.16 11.05 9.76
C CYS A 120 21.73 9.59 9.51
N ASN A 121 22.22 8.68 10.36
CA ASN A 121 21.78 7.27 10.35
C ASN A 121 20.27 7.11 10.66
N VAL A 122 19.67 8.08 11.37
CA VAL A 122 18.24 8.14 11.65
C VAL A 122 17.63 9.26 10.82
N VAL A 123 16.72 8.91 9.91
CA VAL A 123 16.04 9.88 9.07
C VAL A 123 14.82 10.42 9.81
N CYS A 124 14.85 11.72 10.11
CA CYS A 124 13.72 12.40 10.74
C CYS A 124 12.56 12.48 9.75
N GLY A 125 11.33 12.37 10.25
CA GLY A 125 10.07 12.50 9.52
C GLY A 125 9.65 13.95 9.33
N THR A 126 10.58 14.91 9.41
CA THR A 126 10.28 16.31 9.12
C THR A 126 9.98 16.49 7.63
N PRO A 127 9.11 17.43 7.24
CA PRO A 127 8.81 17.71 5.85
C PRO A 127 10.05 17.88 4.96
N GLY A 128 11.04 18.66 5.42
CA GLY A 128 12.28 18.89 4.68
C GLY A 128 13.10 17.61 4.45
N SER A 129 13.18 16.74 5.46
CA SER A 129 13.87 15.45 5.36
C SER A 129 13.15 14.51 4.39
N MET A 130 11.82 14.45 4.45
CA MET A 130 11.02 13.66 3.51
C MET A 130 11.19 14.10 2.06
N VAL A 131 11.29 15.42 1.81
CA VAL A 131 11.59 15.97 0.48
C VAL A 131 13.02 15.64 0.03
N HIS A 132 13.99 15.73 0.93
CA HIS A 132 15.38 15.36 0.66
C HIS A 132 15.48 13.87 0.25
N PHE A 133 14.82 13.00 1.01
CA PHE A 133 14.77 11.55 0.78
C PHE A 133 13.60 11.08 -0.09
N PHE A 134 13.06 11.96 -0.94
CA PHE A 134 11.87 11.66 -1.73
C PHE A 134 11.98 10.38 -2.59
N PRO A 135 13.11 10.07 -3.26
CA PRO A 135 13.26 8.82 -3.99
C PRO A 135 13.02 7.58 -3.10
N LYS A 136 13.50 7.62 -1.85
CA LYS A 136 13.30 6.55 -0.87
C LYS A 136 11.86 6.51 -0.35
N LEU A 137 11.25 7.66 -0.07
CA LEU A 137 9.84 7.76 0.32
C LEU A 137 8.91 7.13 -0.73
N ARG A 138 9.08 7.52 -2.00
CA ARG A 138 8.33 6.94 -3.13
C ARG A 138 8.54 5.44 -3.24
N TYR A 139 9.78 4.97 -3.05
CA TYR A 139 10.11 3.55 -3.09
C TYR A 139 9.39 2.75 -2.00
N LEU A 140 9.37 3.26 -0.77
CA LEU A 140 8.66 2.64 0.36
C LEU A 140 7.17 2.55 0.06
N ALA A 141 6.57 3.64 -0.41
CA ALA A 141 5.15 3.67 -0.76
C ALA A 141 4.78 2.65 -1.85
N PHE A 142 5.54 2.63 -2.95
CA PHE A 142 5.34 1.68 -4.04
C PHE A 142 5.40 0.23 -3.55
N ASN A 143 6.46 -0.12 -2.81
CA ASN A 143 6.67 -1.49 -2.38
C ASN A 143 5.69 -1.94 -1.32
N ALA A 144 5.23 -1.05 -0.44
CA ALA A 144 4.17 -1.38 0.51
C ALA A 144 2.89 -1.81 -0.22
N ILE A 145 2.46 -1.02 -1.21
CA ILE A 145 1.24 -1.28 -2.00
C ILE A 145 1.42 -2.54 -2.86
N ARG A 146 2.54 -2.65 -3.57
CA ARG A 146 2.84 -3.84 -4.39
C ARG A 146 2.87 -5.10 -3.53
N LYS A 147 3.58 -5.08 -2.40
CA LYS A 147 3.68 -6.22 -1.49
C LYS A 147 2.30 -6.66 -1.01
N GLN A 148 1.46 -5.72 -0.60
CA GLN A 148 0.11 -6.02 -0.12
C GLN A 148 -0.78 -6.65 -1.21
N LEU A 149 -0.71 -6.14 -2.45
CA LEU A 149 -1.45 -6.74 -3.57
C LEU A 149 -0.97 -8.17 -3.85
N VAL A 150 0.35 -8.40 -3.83
CA VAL A 150 0.95 -9.73 -4.00
C VAL A 150 0.58 -10.68 -2.86
N GLU A 151 0.59 -10.22 -1.61
CA GLU A 151 0.17 -11.03 -0.46
C GLU A 151 -1.30 -11.44 -0.57
N SER A 152 -2.16 -10.53 -1.05
CA SER A 152 -3.58 -10.79 -1.28
C SER A 152 -3.85 -11.79 -2.42
N THR A 153 -2.90 -11.92 -3.36
CA THR A 153 -2.95 -12.90 -4.46
C THR A 153 -2.10 -14.14 -4.19
N THR A 154 -1.45 -14.24 -3.03
CA THR A 154 -0.60 -15.39 -2.69
C THR A 154 -1.46 -16.57 -2.25
N PRO A 155 -1.19 -17.80 -2.75
CA PRO A 155 -1.89 -19.00 -2.30
C PRO A 155 -1.85 -19.16 -0.77
N GLY A 156 -3.02 -19.39 -0.17
CA GLY A 156 -3.18 -19.51 1.28
C GLY A 156 -3.69 -18.24 1.97
N SER A 157 -3.64 -17.08 1.32
CA SER A 157 -4.33 -15.89 1.83
C SER A 157 -5.85 -16.04 1.76
N GLU A 158 -6.57 -15.41 2.68
CA GLU A 158 -8.05 -15.44 2.72
C GLU A 158 -8.66 -14.88 1.41
N ALA A 159 -8.09 -13.77 0.90
CA ALA A 159 -8.52 -13.15 -0.34
C ALA A 159 -8.31 -14.07 -1.56
N TYR A 160 -7.15 -14.71 -1.67
CA TYR A 160 -6.87 -15.70 -2.70
C TYR A 160 -7.88 -16.85 -2.66
N GLN A 161 -8.12 -17.44 -1.49
CA GLN A 161 -9.02 -18.58 -1.34
C GLN A 161 -10.47 -18.22 -1.70
N ALA A 162 -10.92 -17.04 -1.27
CA ALA A 162 -12.24 -16.53 -1.60
C ALA A 162 -12.40 -16.30 -3.10
N MET A 163 -11.41 -15.66 -3.75
CA MET A 163 -11.42 -15.45 -5.19
C MET A 163 -11.34 -16.77 -5.96
N GLU A 164 -10.47 -17.71 -5.57
CA GLU A 164 -10.33 -19.03 -6.17
C GLU A 164 -11.67 -19.76 -6.18
N LYS A 165 -12.37 -19.78 -5.04
CA LYS A 165 -13.71 -20.39 -4.92
C LYS A 165 -14.73 -19.75 -5.86
N MET A 166 -14.71 -18.43 -6.01
CA MET A 166 -15.61 -17.71 -6.91
C MET A 166 -15.32 -18.03 -8.38
N VAL A 167 -14.05 -18.04 -8.76
CA VAL A 167 -13.58 -18.35 -10.13
C VAL A 167 -13.89 -19.81 -10.48
N ILE A 168 -13.58 -20.77 -9.61
CA ILE A 168 -13.86 -22.20 -9.83
C ILE A 168 -15.37 -22.44 -9.97
N ARG A 169 -16.19 -21.82 -9.10
CA ARG A 169 -17.65 -21.90 -9.21
C ARG A 169 -18.14 -21.41 -10.56
N GLU A 170 -17.56 -20.31 -11.06
CA GLU A 170 -17.92 -19.74 -12.35
C GLU A 170 -17.45 -20.61 -13.52
N ALA A 171 -16.27 -21.24 -13.40
CA ALA A 171 -15.73 -22.19 -14.37
C ALA A 171 -16.58 -23.46 -14.48
N GLY A 172 -17.14 -23.93 -13.36
CA GLY A 172 -17.97 -25.14 -13.28
C GLY A 172 -19.31 -25.04 -14.03
N GLY A 173 -19.76 -23.83 -14.38
CA GLY A 173 -21.00 -23.63 -15.13
C GLY A 173 -22.28 -23.90 -14.33
N PRO A 174 -23.46 -23.62 -14.92
CA PRO A 174 -24.73 -23.93 -14.28
C PRO A 174 -24.84 -25.44 -14.05
N LYS A 175 -25.06 -25.83 -12.78
CA LYS A 175 -25.37 -27.22 -12.38
C LYS A 175 -26.77 -27.58 -12.87
N ASN A 176 -26.96 -27.79 -14.18
CA ASN A 176 -28.19 -28.35 -14.69
C ASN A 176 -28.34 -29.77 -14.14
N ARG A 177 -29.16 -29.89 -13.08
CA ARG A 177 -29.43 -31.09 -12.27
C ARG A 177 -29.98 -32.31 -13.04
N LYS A 178 -30.04 -32.28 -14.38
CA LYS A 178 -30.69 -33.30 -15.21
C LYS A 178 -29.74 -34.13 -16.10
N ARG A 179 -28.41 -34.09 -15.94
CA ARG A 179 -27.51 -34.91 -16.76
C ARG A 179 -26.85 -36.04 -15.97
N ALA A 180 -26.97 -37.23 -16.57
CA ALA A 180 -26.64 -38.55 -16.06
C ALA A 180 -25.21 -38.69 -15.52
N ALA A 181 -24.98 -39.76 -14.74
CA ALA A 181 -23.72 -40.10 -14.07
C ALA A 181 -22.45 -40.10 -14.97
N GLY A 182 -22.58 -40.10 -16.30
CA GLY A 182 -21.47 -40.00 -17.26
C GLY A 182 -20.79 -38.63 -17.39
N THR A 183 -21.32 -37.55 -16.80
CA THR A 183 -20.73 -36.19 -16.90
C THR A 183 -19.84 -35.75 -15.72
N LEU A 184 -19.61 -36.59 -14.72
CA LEU A 184 -18.82 -36.23 -13.53
C LEU A 184 -17.32 -36.01 -13.84
N MET A 185 -16.69 -36.93 -14.58
CA MET A 185 -15.25 -36.88 -14.88
C MET A 185 -14.84 -35.63 -15.69
N PRO A 186 -15.58 -35.21 -16.73
CA PRO A 186 -15.29 -33.96 -17.45
C PRO A 186 -15.45 -32.68 -16.61
N ALA A 187 -16.21 -32.71 -15.51
CA ALA A 187 -16.39 -31.55 -14.63
C ALA A 187 -15.21 -31.41 -13.67
N LEU A 188 -14.80 -32.51 -13.02
CA LEU A 188 -13.64 -32.52 -12.11
C LEU A 188 -12.34 -32.11 -12.82
N ARG A 189 -12.11 -32.63 -14.04
CA ARG A 189 -10.94 -32.24 -14.84
C ARG A 189 -10.93 -30.75 -15.19
N ARG A 190 -12.10 -30.15 -15.42
CA ARG A 190 -12.23 -28.71 -15.71
C ARG A 190 -11.94 -27.84 -14.48
N GLU A 191 -12.41 -28.27 -13.32
CA GLU A 191 -12.13 -27.58 -12.05
C GLU A 191 -10.63 -27.62 -11.71
N GLU A 192 -9.99 -28.77 -11.84
CA GLU A 192 -8.54 -28.91 -11.61
C GLU A 192 -7.73 -28.08 -12.61
N GLN A 193 -8.10 -28.10 -13.89
CA GLN A 193 -7.49 -27.24 -14.91
C GLN A 193 -7.66 -25.75 -14.58
N ALA A 194 -8.88 -25.32 -14.22
CA ALA A 194 -9.15 -23.93 -13.85
C ALA A 194 -8.34 -23.50 -12.63
N LYS A 195 -8.20 -24.38 -11.63
CA LYS A 195 -7.37 -24.13 -10.44
C LYS A 195 -5.89 -23.96 -10.80
N GLY A 196 -5.36 -24.83 -11.67
CA GLY A 196 -3.99 -24.72 -12.16
C GLY A 196 -3.74 -23.41 -12.91
N GLN A 197 -4.64 -23.05 -13.83
CA GLN A 197 -4.55 -21.79 -14.59
C GLN A 197 -4.70 -20.56 -13.70
N PHE A 198 -5.60 -20.61 -12.72
CA PHE A 198 -5.81 -19.53 -11.76
C PHE A 198 -4.54 -19.28 -10.94
N LYS A 199 -3.92 -20.34 -10.42
CA LYS A 199 -2.65 -20.25 -9.69
C LYS A 199 -1.55 -19.62 -10.55
N GLU A 200 -1.44 -20.01 -11.82
CA GLU A 200 -0.47 -19.44 -12.75
C GLU A 200 -0.70 -17.94 -12.98
N VAL A 201 -1.95 -17.51 -13.19
CA VAL A 201 -2.29 -16.08 -13.30
C VAL A 201 -1.88 -15.32 -12.03
N MET A 202 -2.14 -15.88 -10.86
CA MET A 202 -1.79 -15.25 -9.58
C MET A 202 -0.28 -15.13 -9.38
N HIS A 203 0.54 -16.07 -9.86
CA HIS A 203 2.00 -15.93 -9.81
C HIS A 203 2.53 -14.74 -10.62
N GLN A 204 1.87 -14.39 -11.72
CA GLN A 204 2.28 -13.29 -12.61
C GLN A 204 2.00 -11.90 -12.02
N THR A 205 1.17 -11.81 -10.97
CA THR A 205 0.73 -10.55 -10.32
C THR A 205 1.87 -9.68 -9.83
N SER A 206 2.96 -10.28 -9.35
CA SER A 206 4.13 -9.58 -8.80
C SER A 206 4.79 -8.58 -9.76
N SER A 207 4.63 -8.79 -11.07
CA SER A 207 5.19 -7.96 -12.14
C SER A 207 4.23 -6.90 -12.70
N ILE A 208 2.93 -7.01 -12.40
CA ILE A 208 1.90 -6.12 -12.99
C ILE A 208 2.12 -4.68 -12.52
N MET A 209 2.30 -4.46 -11.21
CA MET A 209 2.54 -3.12 -10.65
C MET A 209 3.82 -2.47 -11.19
N GLU A 210 4.89 -3.23 -11.38
CA GLU A 210 6.15 -2.74 -11.97
C GLU A 210 5.95 -2.26 -13.41
N ARG A 211 5.18 -3.02 -14.20
CA ARG A 211 4.81 -2.64 -15.57
C ARG A 211 3.93 -1.39 -15.62
N ILE A 212 2.96 -1.29 -14.73
CA ILE A 212 2.06 -0.13 -14.60
C ILE A 212 2.87 1.12 -14.26
N CYS A 213 3.75 1.04 -13.26
CA CYS A 213 4.54 2.19 -12.82
C CYS A 213 5.79 2.47 -13.68
N GLY A 214 6.15 1.56 -14.60
CA GLY A 214 7.19 1.78 -15.60
C GLY A 214 8.62 1.51 -15.13
N GLY A 215 8.83 0.64 -14.15
CA GLY A 215 10.16 0.16 -13.78
C GLY A 215 10.17 -0.70 -12.52
N THR A 216 11.37 -0.93 -11.96
CA THR A 216 11.60 -1.98 -10.97
C THR A 216 11.49 -1.44 -9.55
N GLY A 217 10.77 -2.16 -8.69
CA GLY A 217 10.65 -1.85 -7.27
C GLY A 217 11.92 -2.11 -6.47
N ASN A 218 13.11 -1.81 -7.02
CA ASN A 218 14.41 -2.07 -6.39
C ASN A 218 15.11 -0.81 -5.81
N GLY A 219 14.59 0.39 -6.10
CA GLY A 219 15.00 1.64 -5.45
C GLY A 219 16.37 2.16 -5.86
N LYS A 220 17.02 1.53 -6.86
CA LYS A 220 18.35 1.89 -7.34
C LYS A 220 18.33 2.92 -8.47
N THR A 221 17.19 3.11 -9.13
CA THR A 221 17.00 4.10 -10.18
C THR A 221 15.72 4.88 -9.90
N ASN A 222 15.52 6.03 -10.55
CA ASN A 222 14.24 6.75 -10.56
C ASN A 222 13.07 5.95 -11.19
N GLY A 223 13.18 4.61 -11.26
CA GLY A 223 12.45 3.65 -12.07
C GLY A 223 11.00 3.40 -11.70
N LEU A 224 10.26 4.43 -11.31
CA LEU A 224 8.79 4.43 -11.30
C LEU A 224 8.30 5.73 -11.96
N PRO A 225 8.64 5.98 -13.24
CA PRO A 225 8.35 7.26 -13.90
C PRO A 225 6.85 7.57 -14.00
N LYS A 226 6.00 6.54 -14.04
CA LYS A 226 4.53 6.72 -14.11
C LYS A 226 3.86 6.84 -12.74
N CYS A 227 4.60 6.67 -11.65
CA CYS A 227 4.12 6.71 -10.26
C CYS A 227 5.03 7.60 -9.40
N SER A 228 5.44 8.76 -9.91
CA SER A 228 6.40 9.64 -9.23
C SER A 228 5.75 10.79 -8.46
N TRP A 229 4.69 11.41 -9.00
CA TRP A 229 3.97 12.60 -8.46
C TRP A 229 4.87 13.61 -7.74
N GLU A 230 6.13 13.72 -8.18
CA GLU A 230 7.21 14.15 -7.28
C GLU A 230 7.05 15.61 -6.89
N LYS A 231 6.79 16.47 -7.88
CA LYS A 231 6.59 17.89 -7.67
C LYS A 231 5.42 18.16 -6.71
N ALA A 232 4.24 17.62 -7.03
CA ALA A 232 3.03 17.83 -6.24
C ALA A 232 3.16 17.27 -4.81
N MET A 233 3.77 16.09 -4.65
CA MET A 233 3.97 15.50 -3.33
C MET A 233 5.00 16.26 -2.50
N LYS A 234 6.09 16.76 -3.09
CA LYS A 234 7.05 17.59 -2.37
C LYS A 234 6.43 18.90 -1.90
N GLU A 235 5.67 19.58 -2.76
CA GLU A 235 4.93 20.80 -2.41
C GLU A 235 3.91 20.54 -1.28
N PHE A 236 3.16 19.43 -1.35
CA PHE A 236 2.22 19.02 -0.31
C PHE A 236 2.91 18.72 1.02
N ILE A 237 4.01 17.95 1.00
CA ILE A 237 4.79 17.64 2.21
C ILE A 237 5.28 18.92 2.88
N LEU A 238 5.81 19.88 2.12
CA LEU A 238 6.30 21.17 2.64
C LEU A 238 5.21 22.12 3.13
N SER A 239 3.93 21.78 2.94
CA SER A 239 2.83 22.56 3.51
C SER A 239 2.60 22.27 5.00
N TYR A 240 3.17 21.16 5.51
CA TYR A 240 3.15 20.85 6.95
C TYR A 240 4.21 21.66 7.70
N PRO A 241 3.91 22.12 8.93
CA PRO A 241 4.82 22.93 9.74
C PRO A 241 6.03 22.16 10.27
#